data_AF-A0A3R6YWU1-F1
#
_entry.id   AF-A0A3R6YWU1-F1
#
_cell.length_a   1.000
_cell.length_b   1.000
_cell.length_c   1.000
_cell.angle_alpha   90.00
_cell.angle_beta   90.00
_cell.angle_gamma   90.00
#
_symmetry.space_group_name_H-M   'P 1'
#
loop_
_entity.id
_entity.type
_entity.pdbx_description
1 polymer ?
#
loop_
_entity_poly.entity_id
_entity_poly.type
_entity_poly.pdbx_seq_one_letter_code
_entity_poly.pdbx_strand_id
1 'polypeptide(L)'
;MVETGLLSGDRASKTKSHVTRLAYFLLLNAVAIAVLVVLGISMHTSYVQRGEVFRASHAQTANMQAAALRVEQASGRVAAIDVSEDDPNAAVSPTAASSHLAELQRLTKLLGSMPFSMLPTKYATKHVTPHKDQIRRGTCWDFATISYLEWSYRANGVAKGFLDDREYVAFSEQAYGTRVVNLCAGSKTSPQQVVCRVWNNSTEGGESSALFYMEDGLKDSILPEAVCPYVGAHGPSELRCDGMDEALQDNPVRFNMKRELVKQNAALDLTTSIASVVHFLPCLPEFYDAGHCAPESCTLCPASLPQFKCCIPQFSIKAINMEGEYFHDHQMTYLGGHGMLLVGYNDAFLTQDGHTGGFILKNSWADGATQGSHSIKWWMQDISDWEERVLCPNSNSPMNFYACGNALAASTIPSSMDPAFLPCLDQKTIMFADVSKQALHLKCTDATQCNTDVAYTYFTKNWTDYGDKMVKFCFWELHAPTNATRAFCMRPNRLVGIAKAMQPMKTYPNDKDVCGFYFMPYETLRVYNARYKGFRVHSFHLDWDDRSYVANRARYPQHNYTLLELSTKTQRDTAFAGPFPFAEHLDFHTGTSED
;
A
#
# COMPACT_ATOMS: atom_id res chain seq x y z
N MET A 1 43.65 -76.81 52.89
CA MET A 1 42.17 -76.76 52.97
C MET A 1 41.72 -76.03 51.71
N VAL A 2 41.29 -76.70 50.62
CA VAL A 2 39.96 -77.32 50.43
C VAL A 2 38.90 -76.22 50.67
N GLU A 3 38.06 -75.76 49.75
CA GLU A 3 37.35 -76.40 48.64
C GLU A 3 36.77 -75.37 47.64
N THR A 4 36.31 -75.90 46.50
CA THR A 4 35.71 -75.32 45.30
C THR A 4 34.28 -74.76 45.44
N GLY A 5 33.83 -73.89 44.52
CA GLY A 5 32.41 -73.88 44.12
C GLY A 5 31.78 -72.60 43.54
N LEU A 6 31.52 -72.64 42.22
CA LEU A 6 30.33 -72.13 41.51
C LEU A 6 30.09 -70.62 41.24
N LEU A 7 30.41 -70.28 39.99
CA LEU A 7 29.65 -69.41 39.09
C LEU A 7 28.12 -69.70 39.15
N SER A 8 27.30 -68.67 39.38
CA SER A 8 26.21 -68.24 38.47
C SER A 8 25.30 -67.25 39.20
N GLY A 9 24.89 -66.18 38.52
CA GLY A 9 23.77 -65.36 38.97
C GLY A 9 24.03 -63.87 39.08
N ASP A 10 24.51 -63.20 38.03
CA ASP A 10 24.24 -61.75 37.94
C ASP A 10 24.24 -61.12 36.54
N ARG A 11 24.02 -61.92 35.49
CA ARG A 11 23.89 -61.41 34.11
C ARG A 11 22.45 -61.21 33.64
N ALA A 12 21.45 -61.67 34.41
CA ALA A 12 20.02 -61.61 34.03
C ALA A 12 19.29 -60.36 34.54
N SER A 13 19.81 -59.68 35.58
CA SER A 13 19.18 -58.50 36.19
C SER A 13 19.40 -57.21 35.38
N LYS A 14 20.62 -56.99 34.88
CA LYS A 14 20.98 -55.79 34.09
C LYS A 14 20.39 -55.79 32.67
N THR A 15 20.26 -56.96 32.04
CA THR A 15 19.60 -57.10 30.73
C THR A 15 18.10 -56.86 30.81
N LYS A 16 17.42 -57.28 31.88
CA LYS A 16 15.99 -56.98 32.08
C LYS A 16 15.75 -55.47 32.18
N SER A 17 16.55 -54.71 32.93
CA SER A 17 16.43 -53.25 33.05
C SER A 17 16.62 -52.50 31.72
N HIS A 18 17.58 -52.92 30.90
CA HIS A 18 17.83 -52.32 29.57
C HIS A 18 16.74 -52.67 28.56
N VAL A 19 16.23 -53.90 28.58
CA VAL A 19 15.12 -54.34 27.71
C VAL A 19 13.83 -53.60 28.07
N THR A 20 13.54 -53.38 29.35
CA THR A 20 12.35 -52.62 29.78
C THR A 20 12.43 -51.14 29.39
N ARG A 21 13.61 -50.52 29.45
CA ARG A 21 13.82 -49.12 29.02
C ARG A 21 13.75 -48.95 27.50
N LEU A 22 14.31 -49.90 26.75
CA LEU A 22 14.19 -49.92 25.29
C LEU A 22 12.74 -50.16 24.86
N ALA A 23 12.02 -51.06 25.54
CA ALA A 23 10.60 -51.28 25.30
C ALA A 23 9.77 -50.01 25.57
N TYR A 24 10.03 -49.29 26.66
CA TYR A 24 9.38 -48.00 26.95
C TYR A 24 9.70 -46.93 25.91
N PHE A 25 10.95 -46.84 25.47
CA PHE A 25 11.36 -45.89 24.44
C PHE A 25 10.71 -46.20 23.09
N LEU A 26 10.64 -47.47 22.70
CA LEU A 26 9.94 -47.91 21.48
C LEU A 26 8.43 -47.67 21.58
N LEU A 27 7.83 -47.87 22.76
CA LEU A 27 6.41 -47.61 22.98
C LEU A 27 6.08 -46.10 22.86
N LEU A 28 6.92 -45.23 23.43
CA LEU A 28 6.75 -43.78 23.33
C LEU A 28 6.92 -43.27 21.89
N ASN A 29 7.89 -43.81 21.15
CA ASN A 29 8.06 -43.47 19.74
C ASN A 29 6.89 -44.00 18.89
N ALA A 30 6.38 -45.19 19.17
CA ALA A 30 5.20 -45.72 18.49
C ALA A 30 3.96 -44.85 18.74
N VAL A 31 3.78 -44.34 19.97
CA VAL A 31 2.70 -43.39 20.30
C VAL A 31 2.90 -42.05 19.58
N ALA A 32 4.11 -41.50 19.56
CA ALA A 32 4.39 -40.26 18.86
C ALA A 32 4.15 -40.36 17.34
N ILE A 33 4.56 -41.48 16.73
CA ILE A 33 4.30 -41.77 15.32
C ILE A 33 2.79 -41.93 15.08
N ALA A 34 2.07 -42.63 15.96
CA ALA A 34 0.62 -42.77 15.85
C ALA A 34 -0.09 -41.40 15.94
N VAL A 35 0.35 -40.50 16.83
CA VAL A 35 -0.20 -39.14 16.94
C VAL A 35 0.10 -38.32 15.68
N LEU A 36 1.33 -38.39 15.15
CA LEU A 36 1.68 -37.71 13.90
C LEU A 36 0.91 -38.25 12.70
N VAL A 37 0.66 -39.55 12.64
CA VAL A 37 -0.16 -40.17 11.59
C VAL A 37 -1.62 -39.75 11.73
N VAL A 38 -2.18 -39.72 12.94
CA VAL A 38 -3.56 -39.25 13.17
C VAL A 38 -3.71 -37.77 12.84
N LEU A 39 -2.75 -36.92 13.23
CA LEU A 39 -2.72 -35.50 12.85
C LEU A 39 -2.55 -35.32 11.34
N GLY A 40 -1.67 -36.08 10.71
CA GLY A 40 -1.49 -36.08 9.25
C GLY A 40 -2.75 -36.51 8.50
N ILE A 41 -3.43 -37.57 8.97
CA ILE A 41 -4.72 -38.02 8.43
C ILE A 41 -5.80 -36.97 8.65
N SER A 42 -5.86 -36.32 9.82
CA SER A 42 -6.84 -35.27 10.13
C SER A 42 -6.63 -33.99 9.31
N MET A 43 -5.36 -33.59 9.11
CA MET A 43 -5.01 -32.48 8.23
C MET A 43 -5.29 -32.82 6.77
N HIS A 44 -4.99 -34.05 6.32
CA HIS A 44 -5.26 -34.49 4.97
C HIS A 44 -6.77 -34.61 4.68
N THR A 45 -7.57 -35.17 5.61
CA THR A 45 -9.03 -35.19 5.47
C THR A 45 -9.64 -33.80 5.50
N SER A 46 -9.13 -32.88 6.33
CA SER A 46 -9.55 -31.48 6.33
C SER A 46 -9.19 -30.76 5.01
N TYR A 47 -8.03 -31.07 4.42
CA TYR A 47 -7.60 -30.52 3.15
C TYR A 47 -8.40 -31.09 1.97
N VAL A 48 -8.67 -32.39 1.97
CA VAL A 48 -9.50 -33.07 0.97
C VAL A 48 -10.95 -32.60 1.07
N GLN A 49 -11.51 -32.44 2.27
CA GLN A 49 -12.85 -31.85 2.46
C GLN A 49 -12.91 -30.41 1.97
N ARG A 50 -11.89 -29.58 2.24
CA ARG A 50 -11.83 -28.22 1.64
C ARG A 50 -11.73 -28.29 0.12
N GLY A 51 -10.93 -29.19 -0.45
CA GLY A 51 -10.82 -29.38 -1.89
C GLY A 51 -12.10 -29.88 -2.56
N GLU A 52 -12.89 -30.72 -1.88
CA GLU A 52 -14.22 -31.16 -2.33
C GLU A 52 -15.26 -30.04 -2.22
N VAL A 53 -15.21 -29.22 -1.17
CA VAL A 53 -16.04 -28.02 -1.04
C VAL A 53 -15.71 -26.99 -2.12
N PHE A 54 -14.42 -26.79 -2.44
CA PHE A 54 -14.02 -25.91 -3.55
C PHE A 54 -14.43 -26.47 -4.92
N ARG A 55 -14.32 -27.79 -5.15
CA ARG A 55 -14.83 -28.43 -6.38
C ARG A 55 -16.35 -28.36 -6.49
N ALA A 56 -17.07 -28.58 -5.39
CA ALA A 56 -18.52 -28.45 -5.35
C ALA A 56 -18.96 -26.99 -5.58
N SER A 57 -18.25 -26.02 -5.00
CA SER A 57 -18.46 -24.59 -5.25
C SER A 57 -18.20 -24.24 -6.71
N HIS A 58 -17.09 -24.68 -7.31
CA HIS A 58 -16.82 -24.47 -8.74
C HIS A 58 -17.87 -25.11 -9.65
N ALA A 59 -18.30 -26.34 -9.35
CA ALA A 59 -19.34 -27.03 -10.10
C ALA A 59 -20.71 -26.33 -9.95
N GLN A 60 -21.01 -25.77 -8.77
CA GLN A 60 -22.21 -24.98 -8.53
C GLN A 60 -22.15 -23.65 -9.30
N THR A 61 -21.01 -22.96 -9.34
CA THR A 61 -20.80 -21.75 -10.13
C THR A 61 -20.93 -22.01 -11.63
N ALA A 62 -20.35 -23.10 -12.14
CA ALA A 62 -20.48 -23.50 -13.54
C ALA A 62 -21.93 -23.86 -13.92
N ASN A 63 -22.65 -24.55 -13.04
CA ASN A 63 -24.07 -24.87 -13.25
C ASN A 63 -24.96 -23.62 -13.21
N MET A 64 -24.63 -22.63 -12.36
CA MET A 64 -25.35 -21.35 -12.30
C MET A 64 -25.06 -20.45 -13.51
N GLN A 65 -23.82 -20.44 -14.02
CA GLN A 65 -23.48 -19.78 -15.28
C GLN A 65 -24.19 -20.43 -16.47
N ALA A 66 -24.26 -21.76 -16.52
CA ALA A 66 -25.03 -22.47 -17.53
C ALA A 66 -26.55 -22.21 -17.41
N ALA A 67 -27.08 -22.05 -16.20
CA ALA A 67 -28.47 -21.66 -15.97
C ALA A 67 -28.74 -20.20 -16.40
N ALA A 68 -27.82 -19.28 -16.11
CA ALA A 68 -27.89 -17.88 -16.57
C ALA A 68 -27.87 -17.80 -18.11
N LEU A 69 -26.98 -18.57 -18.76
CA LEU A 69 -26.91 -18.67 -20.22
C LEU A 69 -28.21 -19.25 -20.83
N ARG A 70 -28.83 -20.25 -20.17
CA ARG A 70 -30.12 -20.80 -20.60
C ARG A 70 -31.28 -19.84 -20.41
N VAL A 71 -31.25 -19.01 -19.37
CA VAL A 71 -32.23 -17.94 -19.14
C VAL A 71 -32.06 -16.82 -20.17
N GLU A 72 -30.83 -16.49 -20.56
CA GLU A 72 -30.55 -15.56 -21.65
C GLU A 72 -30.97 -16.11 -23.03
N GLN A 73 -30.72 -17.39 -23.31
CA GLN A 73 -31.18 -18.05 -24.54
C GLN A 73 -32.71 -18.17 -24.60
N ALA A 74 -33.38 -18.47 -23.48
CA ALA A 74 -34.84 -18.50 -23.39
C ALA A 74 -35.49 -17.11 -23.52
N SER A 75 -34.73 -16.03 -23.33
CA SER A 75 -35.20 -14.65 -23.52
C SER A 75 -35.18 -14.18 -24.98
N GLY A 76 -34.71 -15.02 -25.91
CA GLY A 76 -34.75 -14.76 -27.36
C GLY A 76 -33.77 -13.67 -27.86
N ARG A 77 -32.74 -13.31 -27.09
CA ARG A 77 -31.85 -12.16 -27.38
C ARG A 77 -30.53 -12.46 -28.09
N VAL A 78 -30.37 -13.66 -28.67
CA VAL A 78 -29.23 -13.95 -29.56
C VAL A 78 -29.74 -14.18 -30.97
N ALA A 79 -29.90 -13.10 -31.73
CA ALA A 79 -29.72 -13.15 -33.17
C ALA A 79 -28.25 -12.78 -33.43
N ALA A 80 -27.54 -13.60 -34.20
CA ALA A 80 -26.19 -13.28 -34.66
C ALA A 80 -26.26 -11.93 -35.40
N ILE A 81 -25.57 -10.93 -34.87
CA ILE A 81 -25.37 -9.66 -35.57
C ILE A 81 -24.29 -9.93 -36.60
N ASP A 82 -24.71 -10.00 -37.86
CA ASP A 82 -23.83 -9.92 -39.01
C ASP A 82 -23.25 -8.51 -39.06
N VAL A 83 -21.92 -8.40 -38.95
CA VAL A 83 -21.21 -7.12 -38.96
C VAL A 83 -20.89 -6.80 -40.42
N SER A 84 -21.82 -6.16 -41.10
CA SER A 84 -21.50 -5.40 -42.30
C SER A 84 -22.34 -4.12 -42.38
N GLU A 85 -21.64 -3.07 -42.78
CA GLU A 85 -22.06 -1.71 -43.17
C GLU A 85 -22.10 -0.62 -42.07
N ASP A 86 -21.07 0.23 -42.18
CA ASP A 86 -20.88 1.55 -41.59
C ASP A 86 -21.96 2.57 -42.03
N ASP A 87 -22.34 3.48 -41.13
CA ASP A 87 -22.70 4.85 -41.50
C ASP A 87 -22.10 5.85 -40.49
N PRO A 88 -21.10 6.67 -40.88
CA PRO A 88 -20.42 7.60 -39.98
C PRO A 88 -21.21 8.89 -39.66
N ASN A 89 -22.50 9.01 -40.05
CA ASN A 89 -23.29 10.22 -39.84
C ASN A 89 -24.53 10.07 -38.94
N ALA A 90 -24.66 9.00 -38.16
CA ALA A 90 -25.77 8.87 -37.21
C ALA A 90 -25.56 9.75 -35.97
N ALA A 91 -26.19 10.92 -35.95
CA ALA A 91 -26.29 11.77 -34.77
C ALA A 91 -26.82 10.96 -33.56
N VAL A 92 -26.06 10.97 -32.45
CA VAL A 92 -26.44 10.28 -31.21
C VAL A 92 -27.73 10.89 -30.68
N SER A 93 -28.83 10.14 -30.80
CA SER A 93 -30.13 10.54 -30.28
C SER A 93 -30.09 10.65 -28.75
N PRO A 94 -30.75 11.65 -28.13
CA PRO A 94 -30.87 11.80 -26.66
C PRO A 94 -31.41 10.55 -25.95
N THR A 95 -32.12 9.69 -26.69
CA THR A 95 -32.66 8.43 -26.18
C THR A 95 -31.59 7.38 -25.88
N ALA A 96 -30.47 7.36 -26.62
CA ALA A 96 -29.38 6.40 -26.40
C ALA A 96 -28.56 6.71 -25.13
N ALA A 97 -28.36 8.00 -24.82
CA ALA A 97 -27.75 8.42 -23.56
C ALA A 97 -28.63 8.07 -22.35
N SER A 98 -29.96 8.21 -22.48
CA SER A 98 -30.90 7.81 -21.43
C SER A 98 -30.97 6.30 -21.20
N SER A 99 -30.78 5.48 -22.24
CA SER A 99 -30.79 4.02 -22.11
C SER A 99 -29.52 3.52 -21.43
N HIS A 100 -28.36 4.09 -21.74
CA HIS A 100 -27.10 3.79 -21.04
C HIS A 100 -27.16 4.18 -19.55
N LEU A 101 -27.74 5.34 -19.23
CA LEU A 101 -27.92 5.76 -17.84
C LEU A 101 -28.91 4.86 -17.09
N ALA A 102 -30.00 4.45 -17.74
CA ALA A 102 -30.96 3.50 -17.19
C ALA A 102 -30.34 2.10 -16.98
N GLU A 103 -29.45 1.68 -17.88
CA GLU A 103 -28.72 0.42 -17.78
C GLU A 103 -27.66 0.45 -16.66
N LEU A 104 -26.92 1.56 -16.52
CA LEU A 104 -26.04 1.82 -15.38
C LEU A 104 -26.80 1.83 -14.05
N GLN A 105 -27.97 2.47 -13.99
CA GLN A 105 -28.82 2.48 -12.81
C GLN A 105 -29.36 1.07 -12.49
N ARG A 106 -29.72 0.29 -13.51
CA ARG A 106 -30.15 -1.10 -13.36
C ARG A 106 -29.02 -2.00 -12.88
N LEU A 107 -27.81 -1.87 -13.44
CA LEU A 107 -26.61 -2.58 -13.01
C LEU A 107 -26.23 -2.22 -11.57
N THR A 108 -26.33 -0.94 -11.20
CA THR A 108 -26.11 -0.46 -9.82
C THR A 108 -27.14 -1.05 -8.85
N LYS A 109 -28.40 -1.19 -9.28
CA LYS A 109 -29.46 -1.82 -8.49
C LYS A 109 -29.25 -3.34 -8.35
N LEU A 110 -28.74 -3.99 -9.40
CA LEU A 110 -28.35 -5.40 -9.40
C LEU A 110 -27.16 -5.66 -8.46
N LEU A 111 -26.09 -4.86 -8.57
CA LEU A 111 -24.92 -4.88 -7.67
C LEU A 111 -25.34 -4.72 -6.20
N GLY A 112 -26.24 -3.78 -5.90
CA GLY A 112 -26.78 -3.58 -4.55
C GLY A 112 -27.71 -4.69 -4.04
N SER A 113 -28.08 -5.65 -4.89
CA SER A 113 -28.91 -6.82 -4.54
C SER A 113 -28.14 -8.14 -4.61
N MET A 114 -26.85 -8.10 -4.99
CA MET A 114 -26.03 -9.30 -5.07
C MET A 114 -25.65 -9.78 -3.67
N PRO A 115 -25.82 -11.08 -3.33
CA PRO A 115 -25.19 -11.67 -2.15
C PRO A 115 -23.69 -11.32 -2.14
N PHE A 116 -23.13 -11.07 -0.97
CA PHE A 116 -21.71 -10.72 -0.78
C PHE A 116 -20.74 -11.66 -1.52
N SER A 117 -21.14 -12.93 -1.71
CA SER A 117 -20.40 -13.94 -2.49
C SER A 117 -20.26 -13.65 -3.99
N MET A 118 -20.95 -12.64 -4.52
CA MET A 118 -20.87 -12.19 -5.91
C MET A 118 -20.20 -10.82 -6.06
N LEU A 119 -19.73 -10.21 -4.96
CA LEU A 119 -18.84 -9.07 -5.06
C LEU A 119 -17.49 -9.51 -5.64
N PRO A 120 -16.82 -8.67 -6.45
CA PRO A 120 -15.50 -9.00 -6.95
C PRO A 120 -14.51 -9.12 -5.78
N THR A 121 -13.54 -10.03 -5.88
CA THR A 121 -12.53 -10.23 -4.82
C THR A 121 -11.51 -9.11 -4.73
N LYS A 122 -11.49 -8.21 -5.72
CA LYS A 122 -10.72 -6.96 -5.70
C LYS A 122 -11.47 -5.89 -6.46
N TYR A 123 -11.33 -4.66 -6.02
CA TYR A 123 -12.02 -3.51 -6.59
C TYR A 123 -11.21 -2.22 -6.37
N ALA A 124 -11.17 -1.37 -7.39
CA ALA A 124 -10.70 -0.01 -7.26
C ALA A 124 -11.62 0.95 -8.01
N THR A 125 -11.89 2.11 -7.41
CA THR A 125 -12.68 3.16 -8.05
C THR A 125 -11.87 3.90 -9.11
N LYS A 126 -12.56 4.40 -10.14
CA LYS A 126 -11.95 5.20 -11.21
C LYS A 126 -11.85 6.67 -10.80
N HIS A 127 -11.14 7.47 -11.59
CA HIS A 127 -11.07 8.93 -11.47
C HIS A 127 -10.43 9.45 -10.17
N VAL A 128 -9.69 8.61 -9.44
CA VAL A 128 -8.93 9.06 -8.27
C VAL A 128 -7.86 10.06 -8.70
N THR A 129 -7.85 11.23 -8.07
CA THR A 129 -6.87 12.29 -8.36
C THR A 129 -5.49 11.96 -7.77
N PRO A 130 -4.40 12.55 -8.31
CA PRO A 130 -3.05 12.40 -7.76
C PRO A 130 -2.94 12.68 -6.26
N HIS A 131 -1.97 12.04 -5.60
CA HIS A 131 -1.72 12.28 -4.18
C HIS A 131 -1.17 13.71 -3.93
N LYS A 132 -1.38 14.19 -2.72
CA LYS A 132 -0.84 15.47 -2.22
C LYS A 132 -0.17 15.23 -0.87
N ASP A 133 0.61 16.21 -0.38
CA ASP A 133 1.38 16.08 0.85
C ASP A 133 0.96 17.12 1.90
N GLN A 134 0.54 16.63 3.07
CA GLN A 134 0.22 17.46 4.25
C GLN A 134 1.48 17.93 5.00
N ILE A 135 2.66 17.48 4.57
CA ILE A 135 3.97 17.85 5.11
C ILE A 135 4.06 17.48 6.60
N ARG A 136 4.11 18.44 7.51
CA ARG A 136 4.27 18.20 8.96
C ARG A 136 3.03 18.56 9.77
N ARG A 137 1.95 18.97 9.10
CA ARG A 137 0.72 19.46 9.72
C ARG A 137 -0.29 18.34 9.94
N GLY A 138 -1.03 18.40 11.03
CA GLY A 138 -2.14 17.51 11.40
C GLY A 138 -3.43 17.75 10.59
N THR A 139 -3.30 17.99 9.29
CA THR A 139 -4.37 18.41 8.37
C THR A 139 -4.98 17.25 7.58
N CYS A 140 -4.62 15.99 7.86
CA CYS A 140 -5.13 14.81 7.16
C CYS A 140 -6.66 14.78 6.91
N TRP A 141 -7.45 15.38 7.81
CA TRP A 141 -8.90 15.47 7.69
C TRP A 141 -9.37 16.38 6.53
N ASP A 142 -8.67 17.49 6.26
CA ASP A 142 -8.99 18.36 5.12
C ASP A 142 -8.51 17.74 3.81
N PHE A 143 -7.32 17.12 3.78
CA PHE A 143 -6.83 16.35 2.63
C PHE A 143 -7.74 15.17 2.27
N ALA A 144 -8.27 14.44 3.25
CA ALA A 144 -9.22 13.36 3.03
C ALA A 144 -10.53 13.90 2.42
N THR A 145 -11.05 14.98 3.00
CA THR A 145 -12.28 15.61 2.51
C THR A 145 -12.11 16.14 1.08
N ILE A 146 -11.01 16.86 0.82
CA ILE A 146 -10.74 17.42 -0.50
C ILE A 146 -10.48 16.32 -1.52
N SER A 147 -9.76 15.25 -1.16
CA SER A 147 -9.59 14.10 -2.05
C SER A 147 -10.93 13.46 -2.41
N TYR A 148 -11.87 13.39 -1.48
CA TYR A 148 -13.23 12.91 -1.73
C TYR A 148 -14.01 13.84 -2.69
N LEU A 149 -13.94 15.15 -2.45
CA LEU A 149 -14.59 16.16 -3.29
C LEU A 149 -14.02 16.19 -4.71
N GLU A 150 -12.69 16.15 -4.87
CA GLU A 150 -12.02 16.11 -6.16
C GLU A 150 -12.38 14.85 -6.97
N TRP A 151 -12.36 13.69 -6.31
CA TRP A 151 -12.78 12.43 -6.93
C TRP A 151 -14.22 12.51 -7.43
N SER A 152 -15.15 12.97 -6.58
CA SER A 152 -16.56 13.09 -6.95
C SER A 152 -16.79 14.12 -8.06
N TYR A 153 -16.12 15.27 -7.98
CA TYR A 153 -16.18 16.33 -8.99
C TYR A 153 -15.72 15.82 -10.35
N ARG A 154 -14.59 15.10 -10.38
CA ARG A 154 -14.06 14.52 -11.61
C ARG A 154 -14.98 13.45 -12.18
N ALA A 155 -15.43 12.51 -11.34
CA ALA A 155 -16.33 11.45 -11.77
C ALA A 155 -17.62 12.00 -12.40
N ASN A 156 -18.22 13.05 -11.80
CA ASN A 156 -19.38 13.73 -12.37
C ASN A 156 -19.04 14.49 -13.66
N GLY A 157 -17.90 15.20 -13.70
CA GLY A 157 -17.46 15.97 -14.87
C GLY A 157 -17.24 15.08 -16.10
N VAL A 158 -16.53 13.97 -15.93
CA VAL A 158 -16.30 12.98 -16.99
C VAL A 158 -17.62 12.34 -17.43
N ALA A 159 -18.48 11.94 -16.49
CA ALA A 159 -19.78 11.33 -16.82
C ALA A 159 -20.70 12.26 -17.63
N LYS A 160 -20.60 13.58 -17.44
CA LYS A 160 -21.37 14.59 -18.18
C LYS A 160 -20.65 15.11 -19.45
N GLY A 161 -19.41 14.68 -19.70
CA GLY A 161 -18.58 15.19 -20.80
C GLY A 161 -18.12 16.64 -20.59
N PHE A 162 -18.05 17.11 -19.35
CA PHE A 162 -17.55 18.45 -18.98
C PHE A 162 -16.06 18.48 -18.67
N LEU A 163 -15.45 17.31 -18.46
CA LEU A 163 -14.01 17.09 -18.31
C LEU A 163 -13.60 15.91 -19.17
N ASP A 164 -12.39 15.95 -19.73
CA ASP A 164 -11.78 14.77 -20.33
C ASP A 164 -11.42 13.73 -19.25
N ASP A 165 -11.33 12.45 -19.63
CA ASP A 165 -11.04 11.35 -18.68
C ASP A 165 -9.69 11.53 -17.95
N ARG A 166 -8.73 12.21 -18.58
CA ARG A 166 -7.42 12.54 -18.00
C ARG A 166 -7.40 13.87 -17.25
N GLU A 167 -8.44 14.67 -17.34
CA GLU A 167 -8.50 15.94 -16.63
C GLU A 167 -9.02 15.77 -15.21
N TYR A 168 -8.51 16.58 -14.31
CA TYR A 168 -9.01 16.74 -12.96
C TYR A 168 -8.80 18.18 -12.50
N VAL A 169 -9.59 18.62 -11.52
CA VAL A 169 -9.39 19.92 -10.87
C VAL A 169 -8.77 19.68 -9.51
N ALA A 170 -7.67 20.38 -9.21
CA ALA A 170 -7.11 20.43 -7.88
C ALA A 170 -7.82 21.51 -7.04
N PHE A 171 -8.43 21.12 -5.93
CA PHE A 171 -9.02 22.05 -4.95
C PHE A 171 -8.02 22.38 -3.83
N SER A 172 -8.27 23.49 -3.13
CA SER A 172 -7.40 23.98 -2.06
C SER A 172 -7.78 23.40 -0.69
N GLU A 173 -6.90 22.55 -0.14
CA GLU A 173 -6.96 22.14 1.27
C GLU A 173 -6.84 23.33 2.22
N GLN A 174 -5.96 24.29 1.89
CA GLN A 174 -5.72 25.47 2.72
C GLN A 174 -6.96 26.36 2.83
N ALA A 175 -7.66 26.61 1.72
CA ALA A 175 -8.90 27.37 1.72
C ALA A 175 -10.02 26.62 2.46
N TYR A 176 -10.16 25.32 2.23
CA TYR A 176 -11.18 24.51 2.91
C TYR A 176 -10.95 24.47 4.42
N GLY A 177 -9.74 24.14 4.88
CA GLY A 177 -9.40 24.11 6.30
C GLY A 177 -9.61 25.46 6.98
N THR A 178 -9.18 26.54 6.33
CA THR A 178 -9.40 27.93 6.80
C THR A 178 -10.89 28.25 6.89
N ARG A 179 -11.68 27.87 5.87
CA ARG A 179 -13.12 28.10 5.85
C ARG A 179 -13.85 27.35 6.96
N VAL A 180 -13.50 26.09 7.23
CA VAL A 180 -14.06 25.32 8.34
C VAL A 180 -13.74 25.99 9.68
N VAL A 181 -12.50 26.42 9.89
CA VAL A 181 -12.12 27.16 11.12
C VAL A 181 -12.90 28.48 11.24
N ASN A 182 -13.12 29.19 10.14
CA ASN A 182 -13.90 30.43 10.12
C ASN A 182 -15.39 30.19 10.43
N LEU A 183 -15.99 29.13 9.88
CA LEU A 183 -17.37 28.72 10.22
C LEU A 183 -17.48 28.29 11.69
N CYS A 184 -16.38 27.79 12.24
CA CYS A 184 -16.27 27.53 13.65
C CYS A 184 -16.08 28.77 14.51
N ALA A 185 -15.77 29.94 13.96
CA ALA A 185 -15.73 31.15 14.76
C ALA A 185 -17.14 31.53 15.26
N GLY A 186 -17.31 31.76 16.56
CA GLY A 186 -18.60 32.12 17.14
C GLY A 186 -18.69 31.96 18.65
N SER A 187 -19.85 32.28 19.22
CA SER A 187 -20.11 32.07 20.64
C SER A 187 -20.16 30.58 20.97
N LYS A 188 -19.63 30.18 22.14
CA LYS A 188 -19.53 28.77 22.58
C LYS A 188 -20.86 28.01 22.61
N THR A 189 -21.99 28.72 22.61
CA THR A 189 -23.35 28.15 22.66
C THR A 189 -24.04 28.08 21.31
N SER A 190 -23.39 28.54 20.24
CA SER A 190 -23.96 28.51 18.89
C SER A 190 -24.05 27.06 18.36
N PRO A 191 -25.08 26.72 17.56
CA PRO A 191 -25.20 25.39 16.95
C PRO A 191 -23.96 24.97 16.13
N GLN A 192 -23.30 25.93 15.47
CA GLN A 192 -22.05 25.71 14.74
C GLN A 192 -20.90 25.28 15.66
N GLN A 193 -20.73 25.92 16.82
CA GLN A 193 -19.70 25.53 17.81
C GLN A 193 -19.95 24.13 18.41
N VAL A 194 -21.19 23.65 18.47
CA VAL A 194 -21.52 22.29 18.93
C VAL A 194 -20.99 21.22 17.95
N VAL A 195 -20.99 21.52 16.66
CA VAL A 195 -20.53 20.59 15.61
C VAL A 195 -19.07 20.80 15.22
N CYS A 196 -18.45 21.88 15.68
CA CYS A 196 -17.05 22.18 15.44
C CYS A 196 -16.12 21.19 16.15
N ARG A 197 -15.46 20.37 15.34
CA ARG A 197 -14.50 19.34 15.76
C ARG A 197 -13.05 19.73 15.41
N VAL A 198 -12.78 21.02 15.20
CA VAL A 198 -11.42 21.54 14.96
C VAL A 198 -10.71 21.81 16.28
N TRP A 199 -9.42 21.46 16.37
CA TRP A 199 -8.66 21.61 17.59
C TRP A 199 -8.07 23.02 17.73
N ASN A 200 -8.37 23.69 18.84
CA ASN A 200 -7.77 24.96 19.26
C ASN A 200 -7.81 26.09 18.19
N ASN A 201 -8.90 26.20 17.42
CA ASN A 201 -9.03 27.15 16.29
C ASN A 201 -7.85 27.08 15.29
N SER A 202 -7.24 25.90 15.15
CA SER A 202 -6.24 25.60 14.14
C SER A 202 -6.82 24.54 13.20
N THR A 203 -6.21 24.39 12.03
CA THR A 203 -6.46 23.23 11.16
C THR A 203 -5.63 22.00 11.59
N GLU A 204 -4.77 22.15 12.60
CA GLU A 204 -4.04 21.07 13.27
C GLU A 204 -4.99 20.18 14.07
N GLY A 205 -5.60 19.21 13.40
CA GLY A 205 -6.60 18.31 13.98
C GLY A 205 -8.02 18.77 13.69
N GLY A 206 -8.78 17.89 13.04
CA GLY A 206 -10.17 18.09 12.67
C GLY A 206 -10.83 16.75 12.33
N GLU A 207 -12.06 16.82 11.84
CA GLU A 207 -12.79 15.63 11.39
C GLU A 207 -13.40 15.87 10.01
N SER A 208 -13.28 14.90 9.10
CA SER A 208 -13.92 14.96 7.77
C SER A 208 -15.45 15.06 7.85
N SER A 209 -16.03 14.63 8.97
CA SER A 209 -17.46 14.77 9.27
C SER A 209 -17.92 16.25 9.28
N ALA A 210 -17.00 17.21 9.40
CA ALA A 210 -17.29 18.64 9.32
C ALA A 210 -18.00 19.01 8.00
N LEU A 211 -17.66 18.35 6.89
CA LEU A 211 -18.32 18.56 5.60
C LEU A 211 -19.84 18.37 5.72
N PHE A 212 -20.27 17.36 6.47
CA PHE A 212 -21.68 17.04 6.62
C PHE A 212 -22.43 18.06 7.48
N TYR A 213 -21.85 18.40 8.64
CA TYR A 213 -22.51 19.29 9.60
C TYR A 213 -22.49 20.76 9.18
N MET A 214 -21.54 21.15 8.33
CA MET A 214 -21.35 22.53 7.88
C MET A 214 -21.62 22.70 6.39
N GLU A 215 -22.34 21.76 5.76
CA GLU A 215 -22.64 21.77 4.32
C GLU A 215 -23.16 23.13 3.86
N ASP A 216 -24.11 23.72 4.57
CA ASP A 216 -24.70 25.01 4.19
C ASP A 216 -23.67 26.15 4.10
N GLY A 217 -22.59 26.09 4.88
CA GLY A 217 -21.50 27.06 4.85
C GLY A 217 -20.35 26.70 3.90
N LEU A 218 -20.33 25.47 3.38
CA LEU A 218 -19.24 24.89 2.59
C LEU A 218 -19.62 24.63 1.12
N LYS A 219 -20.91 24.44 0.82
CA LYS A 219 -21.41 24.00 -0.49
C LYS A 219 -21.13 24.94 -1.66
N ASP A 220 -20.89 26.22 -1.37
CA ASP A 220 -20.49 27.27 -2.32
C ASP A 220 -19.07 27.80 -2.02
N SER A 221 -18.29 27.11 -1.17
CA SER A 221 -17.01 27.60 -0.64
C SER A 221 -15.81 26.69 -0.92
N ILE A 222 -15.97 25.68 -1.78
CA ILE A 222 -14.83 24.91 -2.30
C ILE A 222 -14.15 25.75 -3.36
N LEU A 223 -12.85 25.96 -3.20
CA LEU A 223 -12.08 26.86 -4.05
C LEU A 223 -10.96 26.09 -4.77
N PRO A 224 -10.63 26.49 -6.02
CA PRO A 224 -9.48 25.96 -6.75
C PRO A 224 -8.17 26.14 -5.98
N GLU A 225 -7.22 25.22 -6.13
CA GLU A 225 -5.88 25.29 -5.54
C GLU A 225 -5.18 26.62 -5.86
N ALA A 226 -5.40 27.18 -7.07
CA ALA A 226 -4.78 28.42 -7.54
C ALA A 226 -5.18 29.65 -6.70
N VAL A 227 -6.31 29.61 -5.98
CA VAL A 227 -6.68 30.67 -5.04
C VAL A 227 -5.70 30.69 -3.87
N CYS A 228 -5.34 29.51 -3.37
CA CYS A 228 -4.70 29.37 -2.08
C CYS A 228 -3.87 28.08 -2.02
N PRO A 229 -2.60 28.15 -2.48
CA PRO A 229 -1.69 27.02 -2.39
C PRO A 229 -1.49 26.58 -0.94
N TYR A 230 -1.27 25.28 -0.74
CA TYR A 230 -1.11 24.72 0.60
C TYR A 230 0.15 25.22 1.31
N VAL A 231 -0.01 25.63 2.58
CA VAL A 231 1.11 26.06 3.42
C VAL A 231 1.43 24.96 4.43
N GLY A 232 2.50 24.21 4.18
CA GLY A 232 2.92 23.09 5.04
C GLY A 232 3.69 23.47 6.30
N ALA A 233 3.97 24.75 6.51
CA ALA A 233 4.67 25.23 7.70
C ALA A 233 3.69 25.51 8.85
N HIS A 234 4.04 25.06 10.06
CA HIS A 234 3.33 25.44 11.27
C HIS A 234 3.54 26.92 11.60
N GLY A 235 2.57 27.52 12.29
CA GLY A 235 2.67 28.87 12.85
C GLY A 235 1.61 29.86 12.35
N PRO A 236 1.87 31.17 12.41
CA PRO A 236 0.85 32.21 12.20
C PRO A 236 0.15 32.18 10.83
N SER A 237 0.77 31.55 9.83
CA SER A 237 0.23 31.43 8.48
C SER A 237 -0.68 30.21 8.28
N GLU A 238 -0.94 29.41 9.32
CA GLU A 238 -1.74 28.18 9.24
C GLU A 238 -3.16 28.40 8.70
N LEU A 239 -3.71 29.61 8.85
CA LEU A 239 -5.03 30.03 8.37
C LEU A 239 -4.95 31.09 7.26
N ARG A 240 -3.74 31.39 6.74
CA ARG A 240 -3.59 32.46 5.75
C ARG A 240 -4.03 31.97 4.38
N CYS A 241 -4.97 32.69 3.79
CA CYS A 241 -5.52 32.41 2.47
C CYS A 241 -5.93 33.72 1.79
N ASP A 242 -4.92 34.47 1.35
CA ASP A 242 -5.10 35.79 0.75
C ASP A 242 -5.83 35.64 -0.59
N GLY A 243 -6.95 36.35 -0.79
CA GLY A 243 -7.79 36.20 -1.99
C GLY A 243 -9.01 35.29 -1.83
N MET A 244 -9.17 34.62 -0.67
CA MET A 244 -10.31 33.74 -0.43
C MET A 244 -11.65 34.49 -0.47
N ASP A 245 -11.75 35.64 0.20
CA ASP A 245 -13.00 36.41 0.29
C ASP A 245 -13.42 36.97 -1.08
N GLU A 246 -12.46 37.41 -1.90
CA GLU A 246 -12.70 37.82 -3.27
C GLU A 246 -13.16 36.65 -4.14
N ALA A 247 -12.45 35.52 -4.08
CA ALA A 247 -12.76 34.33 -4.89
C ALA A 247 -14.13 33.70 -4.53
N LEU A 248 -14.61 33.88 -3.30
CA LEU A 248 -15.93 33.40 -2.89
C LEU A 248 -17.10 34.19 -3.52
N GLN A 249 -16.88 35.43 -3.95
CA GLN A 249 -17.96 36.29 -4.47
C GLN A 249 -18.48 35.79 -5.82
N ASP A 250 -17.59 35.28 -6.67
CA ASP A 250 -17.89 34.85 -8.03
C ASP A 250 -17.56 33.37 -8.27
N ASN A 251 -17.37 32.58 -7.20
CA ASN A 251 -17.05 31.16 -7.26
C ASN A 251 -18.09 30.36 -8.07
N PRO A 252 -17.69 29.69 -9.17
CA PRO A 252 -18.59 28.81 -9.90
C PRO A 252 -18.86 27.49 -9.16
N VAL A 253 -17.95 27.03 -8.30
CA VAL A 253 -18.01 25.69 -7.73
C VAL A 253 -19.13 25.56 -6.70
N ARG A 254 -20.08 24.66 -6.98
CA ARG A 254 -21.20 24.35 -6.08
C ARG A 254 -21.57 22.88 -6.11
N PHE A 255 -21.85 22.33 -4.94
CA PHE A 255 -22.49 21.02 -4.80
C PHE A 255 -23.71 21.07 -3.90
N ASN A 256 -24.51 20.01 -3.91
CA ASN A 256 -25.44 19.69 -2.83
C ASN A 256 -25.20 18.25 -2.40
N MET A 257 -25.46 17.93 -1.15
CA MET A 257 -25.18 16.62 -0.58
C MET A 257 -26.47 15.89 -0.20
N LYS A 258 -26.52 14.59 -0.52
CA LYS A 258 -27.55 13.65 -0.09
C LYS A 258 -26.91 12.50 0.68
N ARG A 259 -27.60 12.02 1.71
CA ARG A 259 -27.12 10.91 2.54
C ARG A 259 -27.30 9.58 1.82
N GLU A 260 -26.21 8.92 1.47
CA GLU A 260 -26.19 7.60 0.83
C GLU A 260 -25.21 6.69 1.60
N LEU A 261 -25.75 5.75 2.39
CA LEU A 261 -24.96 4.97 3.35
C LEU A 261 -24.50 3.58 2.86
N VAL A 262 -24.99 3.08 1.72
CA VAL A 262 -24.79 1.65 1.36
C VAL A 262 -24.55 1.36 -0.13
N LYS A 263 -24.72 2.32 -1.04
CA LYS A 263 -24.47 2.08 -2.48
C LYS A 263 -23.34 2.98 -2.94
N GLN A 264 -22.34 2.41 -3.62
CA GLN A 264 -21.82 2.89 -4.91
C GLN A 264 -20.42 2.35 -5.21
N ASN A 265 -20.11 2.34 -6.51
CA ASN A 265 -18.80 2.18 -7.11
C ASN A 265 -17.90 3.40 -6.81
N ALA A 266 -17.70 3.72 -5.53
CA ALA A 266 -17.25 5.04 -5.06
C ALA A 266 -16.01 4.99 -4.17
N ALA A 267 -15.22 6.06 -4.20
CA ALA A 267 -14.27 6.33 -3.13
C ALA A 267 -15.02 6.73 -1.85
N LEU A 268 -14.42 6.51 -0.68
CA LEU A 268 -15.04 6.81 0.62
C LEU A 268 -14.05 7.56 1.51
N ASP A 269 -14.50 8.59 2.22
CA ASP A 269 -13.66 9.22 3.23
C ASP A 269 -13.56 8.29 4.45
N LEU A 270 -12.34 7.94 4.83
CA LEU A 270 -12.03 7.01 5.91
C LEU A 270 -11.19 7.73 6.96
N THR A 271 -11.67 7.68 8.21
CA THR A 271 -10.87 8.04 9.38
C THR A 271 -10.59 6.80 10.20
N THR A 272 -9.33 6.63 10.61
CA THR A 272 -8.92 5.55 11.50
C THR A 272 -7.94 6.05 12.54
N SER A 273 -7.81 5.31 13.64
CA SER A 273 -6.74 5.55 14.61
C SER A 273 -5.38 5.22 13.98
N ILE A 274 -4.33 5.92 14.39
CA ILE A 274 -2.94 5.54 14.11
C ILE A 274 -2.23 5.15 15.39
N ALA A 275 -1.29 4.22 15.27
CA ALA A 275 -0.54 3.71 16.40
C ALA A 275 0.97 3.80 16.14
N SER A 276 1.68 3.99 17.25
CA SER A 276 3.10 3.66 17.35
C SER A 276 3.25 2.21 17.76
N VAL A 277 4.40 1.65 17.47
CA VAL A 277 4.78 0.27 17.80
C VAL A 277 6.19 0.27 18.36
N VAL A 278 6.46 -0.66 19.27
CA VAL A 278 7.79 -0.88 19.82
C VAL A 278 8.37 -2.11 19.16
N HIS A 279 9.58 -1.97 18.62
CA HIS A 279 10.37 -3.09 18.12
C HIS A 279 11.51 -3.39 19.07
N PHE A 280 12.12 -4.56 18.94
CA PHE A 280 13.15 -5.03 19.85
C PHE A 280 14.42 -5.36 19.08
N LEU A 281 15.47 -4.56 19.28
CA LEU A 281 16.80 -4.86 18.73
C LEU A 281 17.53 -5.84 19.66
N PRO A 282 17.90 -7.05 19.20
CA PRO A 282 18.59 -8.01 20.04
C PRO A 282 20.04 -7.60 20.31
N CYS A 283 20.49 -7.85 21.53
CA CYS A 283 21.89 -7.70 21.90
C CYS A 283 22.69 -8.91 21.42
N LEU A 284 23.23 -8.78 20.22
CA LEU A 284 23.98 -9.85 19.54
C LEU A 284 25.44 -9.85 19.97
N PRO A 285 26.05 -10.98 20.33
CA PRO A 285 27.48 -11.04 20.69
C PRO A 285 28.39 -10.48 19.59
N GLU A 286 28.07 -10.76 18.33
CA GLU A 286 28.82 -10.27 17.15
C GLU A 286 28.69 -8.75 16.93
N PHE A 287 27.69 -8.11 17.52
CA PHE A 287 27.43 -6.68 17.39
C PHE A 287 27.26 -5.99 18.75
N TYR A 288 27.83 -6.60 19.80
CA TYR A 288 27.62 -6.16 21.17
C TYR A 288 28.28 -4.81 21.36
N ASP A 289 27.47 -3.83 21.76
CA ASP A 289 27.90 -2.51 22.14
C ASP A 289 27.54 -2.32 23.60
N ALA A 290 28.56 -2.16 24.46
CA ALA A 290 28.39 -2.05 25.91
C ALA A 290 27.53 -0.84 26.32
N GLY A 291 27.46 0.21 25.50
CA GLY A 291 26.57 1.34 25.73
C GLY A 291 25.13 1.05 25.31
N HIS A 292 24.93 0.41 24.16
CA HIS A 292 23.61 0.06 23.65
C HIS A 292 22.93 -1.06 24.46
N CYS A 293 23.71 -2.08 24.82
CA CYS A 293 23.29 -3.30 25.51
C CYS A 293 23.60 -3.27 27.02
N ALA A 294 23.57 -2.08 27.61
CA ALA A 294 23.73 -1.90 29.05
C ALA A 294 22.59 -2.61 29.81
N PRO A 295 22.85 -3.16 31.01
CA PRO A 295 21.81 -3.81 31.81
C PRO A 295 20.57 -2.94 32.07
N GLU A 296 20.77 -1.61 32.10
CA GLU A 296 19.74 -0.60 32.37
C GLU A 296 18.77 -0.38 31.20
N SER A 297 19.24 -0.56 29.95
CA SER A 297 18.44 -0.41 28.72
C SER A 297 17.85 -1.73 28.22
N CYS A 298 18.27 -2.84 28.82
CA CYS A 298 17.95 -4.20 28.43
C CYS A 298 16.59 -4.68 28.96
N THR A 299 15.77 -5.24 28.07
CA THR A 299 14.54 -5.97 28.43
C THR A 299 14.50 -7.37 27.81
N LEU A 300 13.56 -8.20 28.27
CA LEU A 300 13.35 -9.53 27.69
C LEU A 300 12.89 -9.41 26.23
N CYS A 301 13.55 -10.15 25.34
CA CYS A 301 13.16 -10.21 23.94
C CYS A 301 11.79 -10.87 23.77
N PRO A 302 10.96 -10.41 22.82
CA PRO A 302 9.72 -11.09 22.45
C PRO A 302 10.01 -12.49 21.89
N ALA A 303 9.01 -13.38 22.01
CA ALA A 303 9.12 -14.77 21.55
C ALA A 303 9.30 -14.91 20.02
N SER A 304 9.04 -13.84 19.26
CA SER A 304 9.24 -13.76 17.81
C SER A 304 10.72 -13.65 17.40
N LEU A 305 11.62 -13.36 18.34
CA LEU A 305 13.06 -13.30 18.10
C LEU A 305 13.75 -14.63 18.46
N PRO A 306 14.92 -14.92 17.86
CA PRO A 306 15.75 -16.05 18.30
C PRO A 306 16.05 -15.91 19.80
N GLN A 307 16.39 -17.01 20.50
CA GLN A 307 16.46 -17.15 21.98
C GLN A 307 17.48 -16.21 22.71
N PHE A 308 17.39 -14.91 22.50
CA PHE A 308 18.16 -13.88 23.16
C PHE A 308 17.41 -13.45 24.42
N LYS A 309 18.16 -13.21 25.49
CA LYS A 309 17.61 -12.78 26.78
C LYS A 309 17.54 -11.27 26.93
N CYS A 310 18.22 -10.53 26.05
CA CYS A 310 18.39 -9.08 26.13
C CYS A 310 18.10 -8.41 24.79
N CYS A 311 17.12 -7.51 24.78
CA CYS A 311 16.75 -6.68 23.65
C CYS A 311 16.58 -5.23 24.09
N ILE A 312 16.78 -4.30 23.16
CA ILE A 312 16.59 -2.86 23.36
C ILE A 312 15.32 -2.42 22.64
N PRO A 313 14.34 -1.84 23.36
CA PRO A 313 13.12 -1.34 22.74
C PRO A 313 13.45 -0.12 21.84
N GLN A 314 12.96 -0.17 20.61
CA GLN A 314 13.03 0.90 19.62
C GLN A 314 11.64 1.39 19.31
N PHE A 315 11.36 2.62 19.67
CA PHE A 315 10.08 3.24 19.40
C PHE A 315 9.95 3.60 17.92
N SER A 316 8.88 3.10 17.27
CA SER A 316 8.46 3.53 15.95
C SER A 316 7.26 4.45 16.06
N ILE A 317 7.41 5.68 15.57
CA ILE A 317 6.32 6.66 15.57
C ILE A 317 5.18 6.23 14.64
N LYS A 318 5.45 5.43 13.59
CA LYS A 318 4.40 4.97 12.68
C LYS A 318 4.48 3.45 12.54
N ALA A 319 3.35 2.79 12.69
CA ALA A 319 3.18 1.36 12.44
C ALA A 319 2.91 1.09 10.95
N ILE A 320 3.86 1.53 10.12
CA ILE A 320 3.82 1.44 8.66
C ILE A 320 5.21 1.08 8.16
N ASN A 321 5.31 0.13 7.24
CA ASN A 321 6.59 -0.27 6.65
C ASN A 321 6.99 0.66 5.48
N MET A 322 8.18 0.43 4.91
CA MET A 322 8.66 1.27 3.79
C MET A 322 7.88 1.08 2.48
N GLU A 323 7.07 0.02 2.38
CA GLU A 323 6.20 -0.24 1.22
C GLU A 323 4.79 0.35 1.42
N GLY A 324 4.55 1.13 2.47
CA GLY A 324 3.24 1.76 2.70
C GLY A 324 2.15 0.80 3.20
N GLU A 325 2.54 -0.33 3.79
CA GLU A 325 1.61 -1.26 4.45
C GLU A 325 1.44 -0.89 5.93
N TYR A 326 0.21 -0.70 6.37
CA TYR A 326 -0.12 -0.57 7.79
C TYR A 326 -0.01 -1.91 8.49
N PHE A 327 0.59 -1.89 9.68
CA PHE A 327 0.69 -3.07 10.52
C PHE A 327 0.31 -2.79 11.97
N HIS A 328 0.21 -3.86 12.75
CA HIS A 328 -0.03 -3.80 14.18
C HIS A 328 0.96 -4.68 14.93
N ASP A 329 1.12 -4.41 16.22
CA ASP A 329 1.85 -5.26 17.14
C ASP A 329 1.10 -5.30 18.48
N HIS A 330 1.38 -6.31 19.31
CA HIS A 330 0.82 -6.43 20.65
C HIS A 330 1.13 -5.23 21.56
N GLN A 331 2.29 -4.56 21.38
CA GLN A 331 2.73 -3.38 22.14
C GLN A 331 2.52 -2.06 21.40
N MET A 332 1.42 -1.93 20.67
CA MET A 332 1.05 -0.65 20.06
C MET A 332 0.52 0.38 21.07
N THR A 333 0.78 1.66 20.81
CA THR A 333 0.27 2.81 21.57
C THR A 333 -0.46 3.78 20.65
N TYR A 334 -1.63 4.26 21.10
CA TYR A 334 -2.44 5.22 20.35
C TYR A 334 -1.70 6.55 20.15
N LEU A 335 -1.71 7.08 18.93
CA LEU A 335 -1.09 8.37 18.60
C LEU A 335 -2.09 9.45 18.17
N GLY A 336 -3.27 9.07 17.70
CA GLY A 336 -4.23 10.02 17.15
C GLY A 336 -5.13 9.40 16.09
N GLY A 337 -5.94 10.24 15.47
CA GLY A 337 -6.69 9.87 14.26
C GLY A 337 -5.93 10.28 13.00
N HIS A 338 -6.25 9.63 11.89
CA HIS A 338 -5.74 9.94 10.56
C HIS A 338 -6.86 9.78 9.53
N GLY A 339 -7.05 10.82 8.70
CA GLY A 339 -8.00 10.86 7.60
C GLY A 339 -7.32 10.47 6.28
N MET A 340 -7.98 9.63 5.49
CA MET A 340 -7.53 9.15 4.18
C MET A 340 -8.73 8.94 3.26
N LEU A 341 -8.48 8.76 1.97
CA LEU A 341 -9.52 8.33 1.03
C LEU A 341 -9.39 6.82 0.76
N LEU A 342 -10.42 6.06 1.10
CA LEU A 342 -10.57 4.65 0.73
C LEU A 342 -10.96 4.57 -0.75
N VAL A 343 -10.10 3.96 -1.56
CA VAL A 343 -10.27 3.93 -3.03
C VAL A 343 -10.48 2.53 -3.59
N GLY A 344 -10.32 1.50 -2.77
CA GLY A 344 -10.47 0.12 -3.21
C GLY A 344 -10.18 -0.91 -2.13
N TYR A 345 -10.21 -2.17 -2.52
CA TYR A 345 -9.82 -3.32 -1.71
C TYR A 345 -9.28 -4.44 -2.60
N ASN A 346 -8.48 -5.32 -2.01
CA ASN A 346 -8.05 -6.56 -2.63
C ASN A 346 -8.01 -7.65 -1.57
N ASP A 347 -8.86 -8.68 -1.71
CA ASP A 347 -9.00 -9.79 -0.76
C ASP A 347 -7.88 -10.84 -0.91
N ALA A 348 -7.10 -10.79 -1.99
CA ALA A 348 -6.04 -11.75 -2.30
C ALA A 348 -4.62 -11.21 -2.04
N PHE A 349 -4.46 -9.90 -1.84
CA PHE A 349 -3.16 -9.30 -1.59
C PHE A 349 -2.57 -9.82 -0.27
N LEU A 350 -1.31 -10.27 -0.30
CA LEU A 350 -0.58 -10.75 0.86
C LEU A 350 0.46 -9.71 1.27
N THR A 351 0.36 -9.17 2.48
CA THR A 351 1.33 -8.21 3.00
C THR A 351 2.62 -8.87 3.47
N GLN A 352 3.66 -8.07 3.71
CA GLN A 352 4.94 -8.56 4.25
C GLN A 352 4.78 -9.23 5.63
N ASP A 353 3.76 -8.84 6.38
CA ASP A 353 3.42 -9.42 7.69
C ASP A 353 2.59 -10.70 7.59
N GLY A 354 2.31 -11.18 6.38
CA GLY A 354 1.56 -12.41 6.15
C GLY A 354 0.04 -12.26 6.33
N HIS A 355 -0.49 -11.03 6.30
CA HIS A 355 -1.93 -10.79 6.32
C HIS A 355 -2.48 -10.79 4.90
N THR A 356 -3.58 -11.51 4.70
CA THR A 356 -4.28 -11.58 3.41
C THR A 356 -5.51 -10.68 3.42
N GLY A 357 -5.65 -9.87 2.39
CA GLY A 357 -6.82 -9.01 2.21
C GLY A 357 -6.72 -7.67 2.93
N GLY A 358 -7.20 -6.62 2.28
CA GLY A 358 -7.19 -5.28 2.86
C GLY A 358 -7.73 -4.19 1.96
N PHE A 359 -7.70 -2.97 2.51
CA PHE A 359 -8.16 -1.75 1.87
C PHE A 359 -7.01 -0.98 1.23
N ILE A 360 -7.28 -0.37 0.08
CA ILE A 360 -6.38 0.52 -0.64
C ILE A 360 -6.74 1.96 -0.29
N LEU A 361 -5.77 2.71 0.25
CA LEU A 361 -5.97 4.02 0.82
C LEU A 361 -5.09 5.05 0.09
N LYS A 362 -5.69 6.11 -0.47
CA LYS A 362 -4.93 7.30 -0.89
C LYS A 362 -4.54 8.08 0.36
N ASN A 363 -3.24 8.23 0.57
CA ASN A 363 -2.69 8.89 1.74
C ASN A 363 -2.22 10.31 1.39
N SER A 364 -1.97 11.12 2.42
CA SER A 364 -1.50 12.51 2.31
C SER A 364 -0.10 12.71 2.87
N TRP A 365 0.73 11.66 2.87
CA TRP A 365 2.14 11.72 3.26
C TRP A 365 3.03 11.50 2.06
N ALA A 366 3.97 12.43 1.84
CA ALA A 366 4.95 12.28 0.77
C ALA A 366 5.84 11.04 0.93
N ASP A 367 6.18 10.46 -0.23
CA ASP A 367 7.27 9.50 -0.34
C ASP A 367 8.63 10.17 -0.08
N GLY A 368 9.60 9.40 0.40
CA GLY A 368 10.90 9.92 0.73
C GLY A 368 11.94 8.85 1.09
N ALA A 369 12.93 9.26 1.89
CA ALA A 369 14.06 8.39 2.24
C ALA A 369 13.67 7.21 3.15
N THR A 370 12.58 7.31 3.88
CA THR A 370 12.17 6.32 4.90
C THR A 370 10.73 5.84 4.74
N GLN A 371 10.09 6.19 3.62
CA GLN A 371 8.68 5.96 3.39
C GLN A 371 8.46 5.91 1.88
N GLY A 372 7.78 4.87 1.42
CA GLY A 372 7.36 4.70 0.03
C GLY A 372 5.87 4.42 -0.04
N SER A 373 5.36 4.48 -1.25
CA SER A 373 3.97 4.16 -1.58
C SER A 373 3.94 3.47 -2.93
N HIS A 374 2.76 3.01 -3.31
CA HIS A 374 2.57 2.28 -4.55
C HIS A 374 1.42 2.82 -5.37
N SER A 375 1.30 2.34 -6.60
CA SER A 375 0.15 2.58 -7.44
C SER A 375 -1.07 1.76 -7.02
N ILE A 376 -2.28 2.20 -7.39
CA ILE A 376 -3.49 1.38 -7.24
C ILE A 376 -3.33 0.06 -7.99
N LYS A 377 -2.73 0.08 -9.20
CA LYS A 377 -2.54 -1.10 -10.06
C LYS A 377 -1.69 -2.17 -9.36
N TRP A 378 -0.68 -1.77 -8.60
CA TRP A 378 0.14 -2.69 -7.78
C TRP A 378 -0.68 -3.36 -6.68
N TRP A 379 -1.42 -2.60 -5.88
CA TRP A 379 -2.26 -3.16 -4.82
C TRP A 379 -3.38 -4.06 -5.36
N MET A 380 -3.84 -3.77 -6.58
CA MET A 380 -4.78 -4.60 -7.32
C MET A 380 -4.12 -5.84 -7.93
N GLN A 381 -2.79 -5.95 -7.95
CA GLN A 381 -2.05 -7.00 -8.66
C GLN A 381 -2.42 -7.05 -10.16
N ASP A 382 -2.59 -5.88 -10.77
CA ASP A 382 -2.87 -5.73 -12.21
C ASP A 382 -1.59 -5.48 -13.02
N ILE A 383 -0.47 -5.21 -12.34
CA ILE A 383 0.86 -5.02 -12.92
C ILE A 383 1.89 -5.84 -12.13
N SER A 384 2.99 -6.17 -12.81
CA SER A 384 4.16 -6.83 -12.25
C SER A 384 4.99 -5.90 -11.35
N ASP A 385 5.94 -6.49 -10.64
CA ASP A 385 6.92 -5.78 -9.82
C ASP A 385 7.81 -4.86 -10.64
N TRP A 386 8.17 -5.24 -11.87
CA TRP A 386 8.97 -4.39 -12.75
C TRP A 386 8.16 -3.20 -13.27
N GLU A 387 6.93 -3.41 -13.70
CA GLU A 387 6.03 -2.33 -14.09
C GLU A 387 5.82 -1.35 -12.94
N GLU A 388 5.60 -1.85 -11.71
CA GLU A 388 5.48 -0.98 -10.55
C GLU A 388 6.78 -0.20 -10.28
N ARG A 389 7.96 -0.81 -10.43
CA ARG A 389 9.24 -0.08 -10.29
C ARG A 389 9.42 1.03 -11.33
N VAL A 390 8.72 0.99 -12.46
CA VAL A 390 8.71 2.09 -13.43
C VAL A 390 7.82 3.25 -12.96
N LEU A 391 6.74 2.95 -12.23
CA LEU A 391 5.79 3.94 -11.71
C LEU A 391 6.23 4.50 -10.35
N CYS A 392 6.43 3.62 -9.37
CA CYS A 392 6.80 3.92 -7.99
C CYS A 392 8.08 3.14 -7.62
N PRO A 393 9.25 3.55 -8.13
CA PRO A 393 10.51 2.88 -7.86
C PRO A 393 10.86 2.74 -6.39
N ASN A 394 10.42 3.65 -5.50
CA ASN A 394 10.78 3.63 -4.08
C ASN A 394 12.29 3.45 -3.87
N SER A 395 13.14 4.21 -4.59
CA SER A 395 14.58 3.93 -4.70
C SER A 395 15.36 3.88 -3.37
N ASN A 396 14.81 4.43 -2.29
CA ASN A 396 15.42 4.37 -0.96
C ASN A 396 15.02 3.11 -0.18
N SER A 397 14.03 2.35 -0.63
CA SER A 397 13.67 1.07 0.00
C SER A 397 14.80 0.06 -0.25
N PRO A 398 15.39 -0.53 0.81
CA PRO A 398 16.39 -1.58 0.64
C PRO A 398 15.87 -2.80 -0.12
N MET A 399 14.54 -2.99 -0.14
CA MET A 399 13.89 -4.03 -0.93
C MET A 399 13.99 -3.78 -2.44
N ASN A 400 14.25 -2.54 -2.86
CA ASN A 400 14.49 -2.18 -4.27
C ASN A 400 15.98 -1.96 -4.62
N PHE A 401 16.91 -2.34 -3.74
CA PHE A 401 18.32 -2.34 -4.10
C PHE A 401 18.64 -3.53 -5.00
N TYR A 402 19.38 -3.31 -6.08
CA TYR A 402 19.76 -4.38 -7.00
C TYR A 402 20.81 -5.28 -6.35
N ALA A 403 20.46 -6.54 -6.11
CA ALA A 403 21.41 -7.50 -5.57
C ALA A 403 22.34 -8.04 -6.68
N CYS A 404 23.63 -8.10 -6.40
CA CYS A 404 24.62 -8.62 -7.34
C CYS A 404 25.69 -9.47 -6.63
N GLY A 405 26.41 -10.24 -7.44
CA GLY A 405 27.37 -11.22 -6.97
C GLY A 405 26.73 -12.55 -6.56
N ASN A 406 27.52 -13.45 -5.98
CA ASN A 406 27.17 -14.86 -5.66
C ASN A 406 27.15 -15.84 -6.85
N ALA A 407 27.56 -15.43 -8.04
CA ALA A 407 27.86 -16.34 -9.15
C ALA A 407 29.36 -16.73 -9.12
N LEU A 408 29.67 -18.01 -9.34
CA LEU A 408 31.04 -18.48 -9.51
C LEU A 408 31.60 -17.90 -10.82
N ALA A 409 32.39 -16.84 -10.74
CA ALA A 409 33.11 -16.33 -11.90
C ALA A 409 34.29 -17.26 -12.23
N ALA A 410 34.43 -17.63 -13.50
CA ALA A 410 35.59 -18.36 -13.99
C ALA A 410 36.86 -17.49 -13.89
N SER A 411 37.95 -18.16 -13.51
CA SER A 411 39.19 -17.62 -12.99
C SER A 411 40.05 -16.86 -14.01
N THR A 412 40.20 -15.56 -13.80
CA THR A 412 41.45 -14.77 -13.90
C THR A 412 41.17 -13.43 -13.21
N ILE A 413 41.59 -13.29 -11.95
CA ILE A 413 41.07 -12.25 -11.04
C ILE A 413 42.25 -11.50 -10.41
N PRO A 414 42.21 -10.16 -10.31
CA PRO A 414 43.15 -9.39 -9.51
C PRO A 414 43.13 -9.86 -8.05
N SER A 415 44.28 -10.03 -7.40
CA SER A 415 44.38 -10.62 -6.04
C SER A 415 43.64 -9.86 -4.93
N SER A 416 43.18 -8.63 -5.18
CA SER A 416 42.46 -7.78 -4.23
C SER A 416 40.93 -7.84 -4.35
N MET A 417 40.38 -8.42 -5.41
CA MET A 417 38.93 -8.55 -5.61
C MET A 417 38.43 -9.97 -5.33
N ASP A 418 37.31 -10.06 -4.62
CA ASP A 418 36.59 -11.31 -4.41
C ASP A 418 35.96 -11.75 -5.75
N PRO A 419 36.22 -12.99 -6.21
CA PRO A 419 35.60 -13.53 -7.42
C PRO A 419 34.08 -13.41 -7.48
N ALA A 420 33.41 -13.55 -6.33
CA ALA A 420 31.96 -13.49 -6.24
C ALA A 420 31.42 -12.07 -6.40
N PHE A 421 32.27 -11.04 -6.35
CA PHE A 421 31.88 -9.63 -6.57
C PHE A 421 31.89 -9.24 -8.04
N LEU A 422 32.71 -9.87 -8.89
CA LEU A 422 32.89 -9.47 -10.30
C LEU A 422 31.59 -9.26 -11.09
N PRO A 423 30.51 -10.05 -10.91
CA PRO A 423 29.25 -9.80 -11.60
C PRO A 423 28.62 -8.43 -11.32
N CYS A 424 28.94 -7.79 -10.19
CA CYS A 424 28.49 -6.44 -9.85
C CYS A 424 29.08 -5.36 -10.78
N LEU A 425 30.22 -5.63 -11.41
CA LEU A 425 30.89 -4.72 -12.35
C LEU A 425 30.55 -5.00 -13.82
N ASP A 426 29.82 -6.08 -14.09
CA ASP A 426 29.43 -6.42 -15.46
C ASP A 426 28.49 -5.35 -16.04
N GLN A 427 28.78 -4.92 -17.27
CA GLN A 427 27.96 -3.93 -17.98
C GLN A 427 26.52 -4.40 -18.13
N LYS A 428 26.29 -5.71 -18.24
CA LYS A 428 24.94 -6.29 -18.28
C LYS A 428 24.19 -6.08 -16.96
N THR A 429 24.86 -6.23 -15.82
CA THR A 429 24.29 -5.98 -14.49
C THR A 429 23.93 -4.51 -14.33
N ILE A 430 24.83 -3.60 -14.73
CA ILE A 430 24.59 -2.15 -14.69
C ILE A 430 23.37 -1.78 -15.54
N MET A 431 23.29 -2.33 -16.76
CA MET A 431 22.15 -2.13 -17.65
C MET A 431 20.86 -2.66 -17.03
N PHE A 432 20.84 -3.89 -16.52
CA PHE A 432 19.63 -4.45 -15.91
C PHE A 432 19.16 -3.67 -14.69
N ALA A 433 20.07 -3.21 -13.82
CA ALA A 433 19.69 -2.37 -12.69
C ALA A 433 19.03 -1.06 -13.16
N ASP A 434 19.55 -0.45 -14.23
CA ASP A 434 19.00 0.78 -14.80
C ASP A 434 17.60 0.60 -15.42
N VAL A 435 17.45 -0.43 -16.26
CA VAL A 435 16.16 -0.73 -16.90
C VAL A 435 15.13 -1.20 -15.85
N SER A 436 15.56 -1.90 -14.80
CA SER A 436 14.69 -2.32 -13.68
C SER A 436 14.39 -1.21 -12.68
N LYS A 437 14.95 0.00 -12.85
CA LYS A 437 14.81 1.14 -11.92
C LYS A 437 15.22 0.80 -10.49
N GLN A 438 16.30 0.04 -10.35
CA GLN A 438 16.86 -0.38 -9.07
C GLN A 438 18.20 0.29 -8.83
N ALA A 439 18.50 0.61 -7.58
CA ALA A 439 19.78 1.19 -7.22
C ALA A 439 20.84 0.09 -7.09
N LEU A 440 21.86 0.11 -7.96
CA LEU A 440 23.01 -0.81 -7.89
C LEU A 440 24.11 -0.27 -6.96
N HIS A 441 24.47 1.00 -7.16
CA HIS A 441 25.52 1.66 -6.39
C HIS A 441 24.93 2.38 -5.19
N LEU A 442 25.44 2.06 -4.01
CA LEU A 442 25.04 2.63 -2.73
C LEU A 442 26.22 3.34 -2.07
N LYS A 443 25.92 4.31 -1.22
CA LYS A 443 26.88 4.99 -0.34
C LYS A 443 26.47 4.80 1.11
N CYS A 444 27.45 4.72 1.99
CA CYS A 444 27.22 4.72 3.43
C CYS A 444 27.03 6.13 3.95
N THR A 445 26.06 6.32 4.85
CA THR A 445 25.80 7.58 5.57
C THR A 445 25.92 7.46 7.09
N ASP A 446 26.27 6.27 7.59
CA ASP A 446 26.39 5.97 9.01
C ASP A 446 27.77 5.37 9.33
N ALA A 447 28.68 6.21 9.81
CA ALA A 447 30.05 5.83 10.18
C ALA A 447 30.12 4.79 11.31
N THR A 448 29.02 4.54 12.03
CA THR A 448 28.95 3.50 13.05
C THR A 448 28.71 2.10 12.47
N GLN A 449 28.30 2.03 11.20
CA GLN A 449 27.94 0.78 10.52
C GLN A 449 28.82 0.46 9.31
N CYS A 450 29.34 1.48 8.61
CA CYS A 450 30.14 1.32 7.41
C CYS A 450 31.06 2.54 7.17
N ASN A 451 31.97 2.45 6.19
CA ASN A 451 32.86 3.55 5.85
C ASN A 451 32.14 4.62 5.00
N THR A 452 32.11 5.85 5.49
CA THR A 452 31.43 6.98 4.83
C THR A 452 32.31 7.75 3.85
N ASP A 453 33.58 7.35 3.68
CA ASP A 453 34.49 7.99 2.74
C ASP A 453 34.02 7.77 1.28
N VAL A 454 34.14 8.81 0.45
CA VAL A 454 33.72 8.83 -0.95
C VAL A 454 34.48 7.84 -1.84
N ALA A 455 35.63 7.33 -1.38
CA ALA A 455 36.39 6.27 -2.03
C ALA A 455 35.70 4.89 -1.96
N TYR A 456 34.65 4.75 -1.14
CA TYR A 456 33.93 3.50 -0.95
C TYR A 456 32.58 3.52 -1.68
N THR A 457 32.29 2.41 -2.37
CA THR A 457 30.99 2.15 -2.99
C THR A 457 30.45 0.81 -2.50
N TYR A 458 29.17 0.77 -2.20
CA TYR A 458 28.50 -0.40 -1.64
C TYR A 458 27.53 -1.02 -2.64
N PHE A 459 27.41 -2.35 -2.61
CA PHE A 459 26.50 -3.11 -3.46
C PHE A 459 25.77 -4.15 -2.61
N THR A 460 24.47 -4.33 -2.85
CA THR A 460 23.69 -5.34 -2.12
C THR A 460 24.15 -6.74 -2.52
N LYS A 461 24.51 -7.58 -1.54
CA LYS A 461 24.87 -8.98 -1.78
C LYS A 461 23.67 -9.91 -1.62
N ASN A 462 23.02 -9.84 -0.47
CA ASN A 462 21.81 -10.58 -0.12
C ASN A 462 21.23 -10.04 1.20
N TRP A 463 20.10 -10.60 1.61
CA TRP A 463 19.50 -10.34 2.91
C TRP A 463 18.80 -11.60 3.43
N THR A 464 18.58 -11.63 4.75
CA THR A 464 17.82 -12.69 5.42
C THR A 464 16.86 -12.08 6.43
N ASP A 465 15.65 -12.63 6.54
CA ASP A 465 14.72 -12.32 7.63
C ASP A 465 15.37 -12.66 8.99
N TYR A 466 15.18 -11.79 9.97
CA TYR A 466 15.72 -11.92 11.32
C TYR A 466 14.63 -11.93 12.42
N GLY A 467 13.35 -11.83 12.05
CA GLY A 467 12.23 -11.74 12.98
C GLY A 467 12.00 -10.31 13.49
N ASP A 468 10.84 -10.10 14.13
CA ASP A 468 10.35 -8.78 14.58
C ASP A 468 10.44 -7.68 13.50
N LYS A 469 10.17 -8.07 12.24
CA LYS A 469 10.20 -7.19 11.06
C LYS A 469 11.60 -6.59 10.77
N MET A 470 12.65 -7.22 11.29
CA MET A 470 14.03 -6.90 10.98
C MET A 470 14.60 -7.83 9.92
N VAL A 471 15.60 -7.31 9.22
CA VAL A 471 16.32 -7.98 8.16
C VAL A 471 17.82 -7.78 8.37
N LYS A 472 18.59 -8.82 8.09
CA LYS A 472 20.06 -8.75 8.07
C LYS A 472 20.50 -8.61 6.62
N PHE A 473 20.90 -7.40 6.24
CA PHE A 473 21.48 -7.15 4.92
C PHE A 473 22.99 -7.36 4.93
N CYS A 474 23.48 -7.98 3.86
CA CYS A 474 24.91 -8.08 3.58
C CYS A 474 25.24 -7.33 2.29
N PHE A 475 26.41 -6.70 2.29
CA PHE A 475 26.88 -5.84 1.22
C PHE A 475 28.29 -6.24 0.79
N TRP A 476 28.59 -5.93 -0.46
CA TRP A 476 29.96 -5.77 -0.93
C TRP A 476 30.38 -4.33 -0.74
N GLU A 477 31.58 -4.16 -0.21
CA GLU A 477 32.29 -2.89 -0.10
C GLU A 477 33.41 -2.89 -1.15
N LEU A 478 33.45 -1.88 -2.00
CA LEU A 478 34.50 -1.66 -2.99
C LEU A 478 35.27 -0.37 -2.63
N HIS A 479 36.58 -0.50 -2.42
CA HIS A 479 37.49 0.63 -2.26
C HIS A 479 38.11 0.99 -3.62
N ALA A 480 37.66 2.11 -4.21
CA ALA A 480 38.01 2.49 -5.58
C ALA A 480 39.53 2.66 -5.83
N PRO A 481 40.34 3.28 -4.93
CA PRO A 481 41.76 3.47 -5.17
C PRO A 481 42.58 2.17 -5.29
N THR A 482 42.21 1.13 -4.54
CA THR A 482 42.96 -0.13 -4.51
C THR A 482 42.24 -1.28 -5.19
N ASN A 483 41.01 -1.07 -5.68
CA ASN A 483 40.15 -2.13 -6.19
C ASN A 483 40.04 -3.31 -5.19
N ALA A 484 40.04 -2.99 -3.89
CA ALA A 484 39.90 -3.99 -2.85
C ALA A 484 38.42 -4.17 -2.54
N THR A 485 37.97 -5.42 -2.43
CA THR A 485 36.58 -5.71 -2.12
C THR A 485 36.46 -6.52 -0.84
N ARG A 486 35.41 -6.28 -0.07
CA ARG A 486 35.09 -7.03 1.14
C ARG A 486 33.59 -7.28 1.25
N ALA A 487 33.20 -8.49 1.64
CA ALA A 487 31.84 -8.73 2.11
C ALA A 487 31.72 -8.38 3.59
N PHE A 488 30.61 -7.75 3.97
CA PHE A 488 30.22 -7.64 5.37
C PHE A 488 28.70 -7.62 5.50
N CYS A 489 28.21 -7.81 6.72
CA CYS A 489 26.79 -7.70 7.02
C CYS A 489 26.56 -6.62 8.05
N MET A 490 25.51 -5.83 7.85
CA MET A 490 25.06 -4.88 8.86
C MET A 490 24.39 -5.61 10.02
N ARG A 491 24.24 -4.89 11.13
CA ARG A 491 23.42 -5.36 12.26
C ARG A 491 21.99 -5.55 11.75
N PRO A 492 21.29 -6.62 12.18
CA PRO A 492 19.87 -6.76 11.89
C PRO A 492 19.12 -5.49 12.26
N ASN A 493 18.34 -4.97 11.33
CA ASN A 493 17.62 -3.73 11.51
C ASN A 493 16.35 -3.74 10.66
N ARG A 494 15.44 -2.81 10.93
CA ARG A 494 14.29 -2.57 10.06
C ARG A 494 14.77 -1.94 8.75
N LEU A 495 13.98 -2.09 7.70
CA LEU A 495 14.27 -1.48 6.39
C LEU A 495 14.60 0.02 6.51
N VAL A 496 13.87 0.76 7.34
CA VAL A 496 14.14 2.19 7.61
C VAL A 496 15.54 2.43 8.19
N GLY A 497 16.00 1.55 9.08
CA GLY A 497 17.34 1.65 9.65
C GLY A 497 18.43 1.37 8.61
N ILE A 498 18.20 0.38 7.74
CA ILE A 498 19.10 0.09 6.61
C ILE A 498 19.12 1.26 5.62
N ALA A 499 17.98 1.82 5.23
CA ALA A 499 17.86 2.95 4.32
C ALA A 499 18.53 4.24 4.86
N LYS A 500 18.56 4.42 6.19
CA LYS A 500 19.27 5.55 6.82
C LYS A 500 20.78 5.41 6.79
N ALA A 501 21.29 4.18 6.74
CA ALA A 501 22.72 3.90 6.70
C ALA A 501 23.26 3.70 5.28
N MET A 502 22.43 3.17 4.37
CA MET A 502 22.75 2.90 2.97
C MET A 502 21.81 3.68 2.06
N GLN A 503 22.37 4.67 1.35
CA GLN A 503 21.61 5.48 0.41
C GLN A 503 21.98 5.14 -1.04
N PRO A 504 20.99 5.11 -1.96
CA PRO A 504 21.27 4.97 -3.38
C PRO A 504 22.07 6.17 -3.91
N MET A 505 23.08 5.89 -4.74
CA MET A 505 23.81 6.95 -5.46
C MET A 505 23.01 7.46 -6.67
N LYS A 506 22.11 6.63 -7.21
CA LYS A 506 21.16 6.98 -8.27
C LYS A 506 19.75 6.68 -7.79
N THR A 507 18.88 7.69 -7.81
CA THR A 507 17.46 7.57 -7.46
C THR A 507 16.58 7.77 -8.69
N TYR A 508 15.43 7.12 -8.67
CA TYR A 508 14.35 7.31 -9.65
C TYR A 508 13.15 7.87 -8.88
N PRO A 509 12.56 8.99 -9.33
CA PRO A 509 11.42 9.59 -8.64
C PRO A 509 10.17 8.73 -8.83
N ASN A 510 9.36 8.62 -7.79
CA ASN A 510 7.99 8.10 -7.90
C ASN A 510 7.15 9.04 -8.75
N ASP A 511 6.29 8.48 -9.59
CA ASP A 511 5.37 9.24 -10.40
C ASP A 511 4.25 9.82 -9.53
N LYS A 512 4.20 11.16 -9.47
CA LYS A 512 3.26 11.90 -8.64
C LYS A 512 1.80 11.66 -9.01
N ASP A 513 1.52 11.26 -10.26
CA ASP A 513 0.17 11.08 -10.77
C ASP A 513 -0.45 9.73 -10.36
N VAL A 514 0.38 8.73 -10.08
CA VAL A 514 -0.08 7.34 -9.88
C VAL A 514 0.36 6.72 -8.56
N CYS A 515 1.40 7.24 -7.90
CA CYS A 515 1.83 6.80 -6.58
C CYS A 515 1.05 7.54 -5.46
N GLY A 516 1.30 7.16 -4.20
CA GLY A 516 0.68 7.74 -3.00
C GLY A 516 -0.38 6.85 -2.34
N PHE A 517 -0.49 5.58 -2.76
CA PHE A 517 -1.44 4.63 -2.21
C PHE A 517 -0.79 3.66 -1.23
N TYR A 518 -1.52 3.41 -0.14
CA TYR A 518 -1.14 2.59 1.00
C TYR A 518 -2.10 1.42 1.13
N PHE A 519 -1.67 0.38 1.84
CA PHE A 519 -2.49 -0.80 2.07
C PHE A 519 -2.76 -1.00 3.57
N MET A 520 -4.02 -1.14 3.94
CA MET A 520 -4.42 -1.45 5.32
C MET A 520 -5.08 -2.83 5.38
N PRO A 521 -4.38 -3.85 5.91
CA PRO A 521 -4.93 -5.19 6.07
C PRO A 521 -6.19 -5.18 6.92
N TYR A 522 -7.16 -6.04 6.58
CA TYR A 522 -8.38 -6.18 7.37
C TYR A 522 -8.08 -6.55 8.83
N GLU A 523 -7.08 -7.42 9.04
CA GLU A 523 -6.65 -7.83 10.38
C GLU A 523 -6.12 -6.66 11.20
N THR A 524 -5.20 -5.87 10.63
CA THR A 524 -4.68 -4.64 11.25
C THR A 524 -5.81 -3.68 11.61
N LEU A 525 -6.74 -3.42 10.68
CA LEU A 525 -7.87 -2.54 10.94
C LEU A 525 -8.77 -3.04 12.07
N ARG A 526 -9.08 -4.35 12.10
CA ARG A 526 -9.89 -4.96 13.16
C ARG A 526 -9.22 -4.79 14.52
N VAL A 527 -7.92 -5.01 14.59
CA VAL A 527 -7.13 -4.86 15.83
C VAL A 527 -7.11 -3.42 16.31
N TYR A 528 -6.89 -2.46 15.40
CA TYR A 528 -6.94 -1.02 15.71
C TYR A 528 -8.32 -0.62 16.24
N ASN A 529 -9.39 -1.02 15.55
CA ASN A 529 -10.75 -0.68 15.94
C ASN A 529 -11.18 -1.40 17.25
N ALA A 530 -10.71 -2.62 17.49
CA ALA A 530 -10.97 -3.32 18.73
C ALA A 530 -10.36 -2.58 19.94
N ARG A 531 -9.12 -2.11 19.81
CA ARG A 531 -8.34 -1.50 20.89
C ARG A 531 -8.61 -0.01 21.09
N TYR A 532 -8.68 0.75 20.02
CA TYR A 532 -8.73 2.22 20.06
C TYR A 532 -10.05 2.81 19.57
N LYS A 533 -10.90 2.01 18.93
CA LYS A 533 -12.06 2.52 18.18
C LYS A 533 -11.58 3.52 17.11
N GLY A 534 -12.46 4.41 16.68
CA GLY A 534 -12.10 5.51 15.79
C GLY A 534 -12.18 5.19 14.30
N PHE A 535 -12.57 3.96 13.91
CA PHE A 535 -12.90 3.67 12.52
C PHE A 535 -14.22 4.34 12.14
N ARG A 536 -14.17 5.27 11.18
CA ARG A 536 -15.33 5.96 10.62
C ARG A 536 -15.18 6.00 9.11
N VAL A 537 -16.31 5.76 8.43
CA VAL A 537 -16.39 5.86 6.98
C VAL A 537 -17.55 6.78 6.65
N HIS A 538 -17.28 7.75 5.79
CA HIS A 538 -18.26 8.70 5.31
C HIS A 538 -18.51 8.46 3.83
N SER A 539 -19.79 8.34 3.49
CA SER A 539 -20.30 8.14 2.13
C SER A 539 -21.40 9.18 1.91
N PHE A 540 -21.18 10.07 0.95
CA PHE A 540 -22.06 11.18 0.65
C PHE A 540 -22.31 11.26 -0.86
N HIS A 541 -23.57 11.28 -1.28
CA HIS A 541 -23.85 11.55 -2.68
C HIS A 541 -23.79 13.05 -2.94
N LEU A 542 -22.89 13.47 -3.82
CA LEU A 542 -22.68 14.87 -4.18
C LEU A 542 -23.24 15.15 -5.56
N ASP A 543 -24.19 16.06 -5.62
CA ASP A 543 -24.78 16.60 -6.84
C ASP A 543 -24.06 17.90 -7.21
N TRP A 544 -23.18 17.87 -8.21
CA TRP A 544 -22.45 19.04 -8.69
C TRP A 544 -23.27 19.83 -9.70
N ASP A 545 -23.38 21.14 -9.48
CA ASP A 545 -24.04 22.07 -10.40
C ASP A 545 -23.22 22.18 -11.69
N ASP A 546 -23.87 22.23 -12.84
CA ASP A 546 -23.24 22.36 -14.16
C ASP A 546 -22.39 23.64 -14.25
N ARG A 547 -22.80 24.69 -13.53
CA ARG A 547 -22.02 25.94 -13.44
C ARG A 547 -20.63 25.72 -12.85
N SER A 548 -20.39 24.63 -12.11
CA SER A 548 -19.11 24.33 -11.47
C SER A 548 -18.02 23.93 -12.45
N TYR A 549 -18.31 23.79 -13.74
CA TYR A 549 -17.38 23.32 -14.76
C TYR A 549 -17.08 24.41 -15.80
N VAL A 550 -15.80 24.56 -16.14
CA VAL A 550 -15.32 25.51 -17.15
C VAL A 550 -16.03 25.35 -18.49
N ALA A 551 -16.35 24.11 -18.88
CA ALA A 551 -17.11 23.79 -20.10
C ALA A 551 -18.43 24.58 -20.21
N ASN A 552 -19.03 24.99 -19.09
CA ASN A 552 -20.29 25.71 -19.05
C ASN A 552 -20.14 27.23 -18.86
N ARG A 553 -18.92 27.80 -18.91
CA ARG A 553 -18.66 29.23 -18.65
C ARG A 553 -19.53 30.19 -19.46
N ALA A 554 -19.81 29.85 -20.72
CA ALA A 554 -20.64 30.68 -21.60
C ALA A 554 -22.10 30.79 -21.12
N ARG A 555 -22.61 29.79 -20.37
CA ARG A 555 -23.96 29.76 -19.81
C ARG A 555 -24.06 30.52 -18.49
N TYR A 556 -22.94 30.73 -17.81
CA TYR A 556 -22.89 31.35 -16.48
C TYR A 556 -21.82 32.46 -16.41
N PRO A 557 -21.95 33.52 -17.23
CA PRO A 557 -20.92 34.56 -17.38
C PRO A 557 -20.70 35.41 -16.11
N GLN A 558 -21.57 35.31 -15.12
CA GLN A 558 -21.43 35.99 -13.83
C GLN A 558 -20.37 35.39 -12.90
N HIS A 559 -19.87 34.18 -13.21
CA HIS A 559 -18.86 33.50 -12.41
C HIS A 559 -17.47 33.61 -13.03
N ASN A 560 -16.44 33.57 -12.20
CA ASN A 560 -15.05 33.62 -12.65
C ASN A 560 -14.44 32.22 -12.72
N TYR A 561 -14.13 31.79 -13.94
CA TYR A 561 -13.56 30.48 -14.21
C TYR A 561 -12.03 30.48 -14.28
N THR A 562 -11.38 31.63 -14.23
CA THR A 562 -9.93 31.76 -14.46
C THR A 562 -9.11 30.93 -13.48
N LEU A 563 -9.45 30.98 -12.19
CA LEU A 563 -8.74 30.23 -11.15
C LEU A 563 -9.07 28.74 -11.21
N LEU A 564 -10.26 28.38 -11.69
CA LEU A 564 -10.64 26.99 -11.91
C LEU A 564 -9.85 26.40 -13.08
N GLU A 565 -9.73 27.12 -14.20
CA GLU A 565 -8.91 26.75 -15.37
C GLU A 565 -7.43 26.54 -14.99
N LEU A 566 -6.86 27.43 -14.17
CA LEU A 566 -5.47 27.30 -13.68
C LEU A 566 -5.26 26.09 -12.77
N SER A 567 -6.32 25.60 -12.13
CA SER A 567 -6.32 24.43 -11.27
C SER A 567 -6.76 23.14 -11.97
N THR A 568 -7.22 23.23 -13.22
CA THR A 568 -7.46 22.06 -14.07
C THR A 568 -6.12 21.53 -14.56
N LYS A 569 -5.88 20.25 -14.29
CA LYS A 569 -4.63 19.54 -14.59
C LYS A 569 -4.92 18.26 -15.34
N THR A 570 -3.91 17.77 -16.04
CA THR A 570 -3.95 16.47 -16.71
C THR A 570 -3.19 15.45 -15.88
N GLN A 571 -3.87 14.38 -15.48
CA GLN A 571 -3.25 13.21 -14.87
C GLN A 571 -2.74 12.29 -15.97
N ARG A 572 -1.47 11.91 -15.91
CA ARG A 572 -0.91 10.90 -16.82
C ARG A 572 -1.38 9.52 -16.40
N ASP A 573 -1.77 8.71 -17.38
CA ASP A 573 -1.94 7.27 -17.21
C ASP A 573 -0.80 6.57 -17.93
N THR A 574 -0.27 5.54 -17.29
CA THR A 574 0.76 4.67 -17.87
C THR A 574 0.16 3.30 -18.08
N ALA A 575 0.10 2.90 -19.34
CA ALA A 575 -0.27 1.55 -19.75
C ALA A 575 0.98 0.82 -20.25
N PHE A 576 1.05 -0.47 -19.98
CA PHE A 576 2.13 -1.33 -20.42
C PHE A 576 1.59 -2.28 -21.49
N ALA A 577 2.36 -2.52 -22.54
CA ALA A 577 1.99 -3.45 -23.61
C ALA A 577 2.05 -4.92 -23.16
N GLY A 578 2.78 -5.20 -22.08
CA GLY A 578 2.95 -6.52 -21.50
C GLY A 578 3.84 -6.47 -20.25
N PRO A 579 4.22 -7.63 -19.69
CA PRO A 579 4.89 -7.74 -18.39
C PRO A 579 6.31 -7.17 -18.35
N PHE A 580 6.85 -6.79 -19.51
CA PHE A 580 8.14 -6.15 -19.65
C PHE A 580 7.92 -4.69 -20.07
N PRO A 581 8.14 -3.70 -19.18
CA PRO A 581 7.71 -2.32 -19.39
C PRO A 581 8.24 -1.65 -20.67
N PHE A 582 9.37 -2.12 -21.18
CA PHE A 582 10.07 -1.55 -22.33
C PHE A 582 10.09 -2.49 -23.55
N ALA A 583 9.38 -3.62 -23.48
CA ALA A 583 9.27 -4.54 -24.60
C ALA A 583 7.98 -4.26 -25.39
N GLU A 584 8.09 -4.34 -26.71
CA GLU A 584 6.94 -4.33 -27.61
C GLU A 584 6.59 -5.76 -28.03
N HIS A 585 5.33 -5.98 -28.42
CA HIS A 585 4.93 -7.26 -28.99
C HIS A 585 5.67 -7.47 -30.32
N LEU A 586 6.37 -8.59 -30.46
CA LEU A 586 7.06 -8.93 -31.69
C LEU A 586 6.16 -9.82 -32.56
N ASP A 587 5.77 -9.31 -33.72
CA ASP A 587 5.10 -10.11 -34.73
C ASP A 587 6.15 -10.86 -35.56
N PHE A 588 6.42 -12.11 -35.19
CA PHE A 588 7.23 -13.01 -36.01
C PHE A 588 6.41 -13.45 -37.22
N HIS A 589 6.45 -12.68 -38.30
CA HIS A 589 5.94 -13.15 -39.58
C HIS A 589 6.87 -14.21 -40.18
N THR A 590 6.24 -15.32 -40.52
CA THR A 590 6.73 -16.49 -41.24
C THR A 590 7.72 -16.09 -42.33
N GLY A 591 8.97 -16.53 -42.18
CA GLY A 591 9.92 -16.53 -43.28
C GLY A 591 9.29 -17.24 -44.46
N THR A 592 9.09 -16.50 -45.54
CA THR A 592 8.97 -17.09 -46.87
C THR A 592 10.24 -17.89 -47.11
N SER A 593 10.07 -19.20 -47.21
CA SER A 593 11.00 -20.07 -47.90
C SER A 593 11.13 -19.58 -49.34
N GLU A 594 12.21 -18.86 -49.64
CA GLU A 594 12.75 -18.77 -50.99
C GLU A 594 14.26 -19.05 -50.90
N ASP A 595 14.58 -20.35 -51.03
CA ASP A 595 15.73 -20.88 -51.77
C ASP A 595 15.27 -22.14 -52.51
#